data_AF-C5K9T6-F1
#
_entry.id   AF-C5K9T6-F1
#
_cell.length_a   1.000
_cell.length_b   1.000
_cell.length_c   1.000
_cell.angle_alpha   90.00
_cell.angle_beta   90.00
_cell.angle_gamma   90.00
#
_symmetry.space_group_name_H-M   'P 1'
#
loop_
_entity.id
_entity.type
_entity.pdbx_description
1 polymer ?
#
loop_
_entity_poly.entity_id
_entity_poly.type
_entity_poly.pdbx_seq_one_letter_code
_entity_poly.pdbx_strand_id
1 'polypeptide(L)'
;MSPACANRPRIVLVPGNGGGGDIRPANFYGWFERQMLDKGYEVRLPEGGMPDPVRARRSIWLPYIRDTLKCDEGVVLVGHSSGAVAALRIAEEQKLRGVVLIAVYDDPLGDDMEAASGYFDGPFDWSAIQHNCGFIVQIGGTEDTLVPIDVQRRVAGKLRPKVE
;
A
#
# COMPACT_ATOMS: atom_id res chain seq x y z
N MET A 1 3.82 -35.67 -6.48
CA MET A 1 3.41 -34.25 -6.55
C MET A 1 3.11 -33.79 -5.13
N SER A 2 3.82 -32.77 -4.65
CA SER A 2 3.82 -32.39 -3.22
C SER A 2 2.54 -31.63 -2.82
N PRO A 3 1.92 -31.90 -1.66
CA PRO A 3 0.58 -31.42 -1.29
C PRO A 3 0.56 -29.99 -0.71
N ALA A 4 1.21 -29.02 -1.35
CA ALA A 4 1.32 -27.66 -0.80
C ALA A 4 0.96 -26.55 -1.80
N CYS A 5 -0.13 -26.72 -2.55
CA CYS A 5 -0.91 -25.56 -3.01
C CYS A 5 -1.99 -25.23 -1.97
N ALA A 6 -1.56 -24.92 -0.74
CA ALA A 6 -2.40 -24.12 0.14
C ALA A 6 -2.65 -22.78 -0.59
N ASN A 7 -3.89 -22.28 -0.57
CA ASN A 7 -4.33 -21.08 -1.27
C ASN A 7 -3.48 -19.85 -0.86
N ARG A 8 -2.34 -19.64 -1.53
CA ARG A 8 -1.41 -18.54 -1.24
C ARG A 8 -2.07 -17.24 -1.68
N PRO A 9 -2.00 -16.18 -0.87
CA PRO A 9 -2.54 -14.90 -1.30
C PRO A 9 -1.77 -14.36 -2.49
N ARG A 10 -2.50 -13.68 -3.37
CA ARG A 10 -1.90 -12.81 -4.39
C ARG A 10 -1.35 -11.58 -3.70
N ILE A 11 -0.27 -11.04 -4.21
CA ILE A 11 0.34 -9.80 -3.72
C ILE A 11 0.09 -8.70 -4.74
N VAL A 12 -0.44 -7.57 -4.30
CA VAL A 12 -0.50 -6.34 -5.11
C VAL A 12 0.48 -5.35 -4.53
N LEU A 13 1.44 -4.86 -5.32
CA LEU A 13 2.42 -3.84 -4.92
C LEU A 13 2.05 -2.49 -5.54
N VAL A 14 1.87 -1.47 -4.70
CA VAL A 14 1.57 -0.09 -5.09
C VAL A 14 2.72 0.82 -4.64
N PRO A 15 3.37 1.55 -5.57
CA PRO A 15 4.50 2.42 -5.26
C PRO A 15 4.05 3.71 -4.55
N GLY A 16 5.02 4.49 -4.08
CA GLY A 16 4.82 5.91 -3.81
C GLY A 16 4.55 6.71 -5.10
N ASN A 17 4.07 7.94 -4.95
CA ASN A 17 3.92 8.85 -6.08
C ASN A 17 5.29 9.21 -6.69
N GLY A 18 5.24 9.85 -7.86
CA GLY A 18 6.40 10.26 -8.63
C GLY A 18 6.75 9.31 -9.79
N GLY A 19 7.57 9.83 -10.70
CA GLY A 19 7.98 9.12 -11.90
C GLY A 19 6.83 8.83 -12.87
N GLY A 20 7.02 7.82 -13.71
CA GLY A 20 6.10 7.28 -14.70
C GLY A 20 6.78 6.14 -15.44
N GLY A 21 6.02 5.17 -15.97
CA GLY A 21 6.62 3.97 -16.55
C GLY A 21 6.88 2.86 -15.52
N ASP A 22 7.73 1.90 -15.89
CA ASP A 22 8.03 0.73 -15.07
C ASP A 22 8.62 1.11 -13.71
N ILE A 23 8.00 0.61 -12.64
CA ILE A 23 8.40 0.92 -11.25
C ILE A 23 9.56 0.03 -10.79
N ARG A 24 9.82 -1.10 -11.44
CA ARG A 24 10.80 -2.10 -10.98
C ARG A 24 12.21 -1.53 -10.71
N PRO A 25 12.74 -0.55 -11.47
CA PRO A 25 14.05 0.03 -11.20
C PRO A 25 14.09 0.93 -9.95
N ALA A 26 12.94 1.34 -9.40
CA ALA A 26 12.86 2.25 -8.27
C ALA A 26 12.79 1.52 -6.93
N ASN A 27 13.36 2.15 -5.89
CA ASN A 27 13.33 1.70 -4.51
C ASN A 27 13.62 0.20 -4.38
N PHE A 28 12.73 -0.54 -3.73
CA PHE A 28 12.83 -1.98 -3.52
C PHE A 28 11.92 -2.79 -4.46
N TYR A 29 11.16 -2.14 -5.35
CA TYR A 29 9.99 -2.76 -5.98
C TYR A 29 10.34 -3.97 -6.85
N GLY A 30 11.32 -3.83 -7.74
CA GLY A 30 11.76 -4.95 -8.59
C GLY A 30 12.47 -6.06 -7.80
N TRP A 31 13.19 -5.70 -6.72
CA TRP A 31 13.77 -6.72 -5.82
C TRP A 31 12.66 -7.50 -5.11
N PHE A 32 11.66 -6.81 -4.57
CA PHE A 32 10.54 -7.42 -3.87
C PHE A 32 9.73 -8.35 -4.78
N GLU A 33 9.40 -7.89 -5.99
CA GLU A 33 8.71 -8.73 -6.98
C GLU A 33 9.48 -10.03 -7.21
N ARG A 34 10.79 -9.96 -7.53
CA ARG A 34 11.62 -11.15 -7.73
C ARG A 34 11.63 -12.06 -6.50
N GLN A 35 11.83 -11.53 -5.31
CA GLN A 35 11.87 -12.32 -4.08
C GLN A 35 10.54 -13.03 -3.79
N MET A 36 9.41 -12.41 -4.10
CA MET A 36 8.08 -13.00 -3.90
C MET A 36 7.77 -14.06 -4.97
N LEU A 37 8.13 -13.79 -6.23
CA LEU A 37 8.01 -14.76 -7.32
C LEU A 37 8.86 -16.02 -7.05
N ASP A 38 10.11 -15.85 -6.60
CA ASP A 38 11.01 -16.96 -6.24
C ASP A 38 10.46 -17.83 -5.10
N LYS A 39 9.62 -17.24 -4.22
CA LYS A 39 8.92 -17.94 -3.13
C LYS A 39 7.58 -18.56 -3.56
N GLY A 40 7.23 -18.47 -4.84
CA GLY A 40 6.01 -19.01 -5.43
C GLY A 40 4.75 -18.20 -5.14
N TYR A 41 4.87 -16.90 -4.88
CA TYR A 41 3.72 -16.00 -4.82
C TYR A 41 3.39 -15.42 -6.20
N GLU A 42 2.12 -15.17 -6.46
CA GLU A 42 1.70 -14.30 -7.57
C GLU A 42 1.85 -12.85 -7.12
N VAL A 43 2.55 -12.04 -7.92
CA VAL A 43 2.75 -10.60 -7.68
C VAL A 43 2.14 -9.83 -8.83
N ARG A 44 1.37 -8.79 -8.50
CA ARG A 44 0.83 -7.82 -9.45
C ARG A 44 1.33 -6.44 -9.08
N LEU A 45 1.73 -5.72 -10.10
CA LEU A 45 2.22 -4.35 -10.01
C LEU A 45 1.73 -3.60 -11.25
N PRO A 46 1.70 -2.26 -11.23
CA PRO A 46 1.24 -1.46 -12.37
C PRO A 46 2.21 -1.60 -13.54
N GLU A 47 1.85 -2.42 -14.54
CA GLU A 47 2.65 -2.56 -15.76
C GLU A 47 2.64 -1.25 -16.55
N GLY A 48 3.82 -0.67 -16.76
CA GLY A 48 3.96 0.67 -17.35
C GLY A 48 3.69 1.82 -16.39
N GLY A 49 3.51 1.55 -15.09
CA GLY A 49 3.41 2.56 -14.03
C GLY A 49 1.99 2.89 -13.63
N MET A 50 1.86 3.54 -12.46
CA MET A 50 0.56 4.01 -11.98
C MET A 50 0.02 5.10 -12.93
N PRO A 51 -1.31 5.14 -13.19
CA PRO A 51 -1.92 6.29 -13.82
C PRO A 51 -1.77 7.53 -12.94
N ASP A 52 -1.69 8.73 -13.51
CA ASP A 52 -1.48 9.97 -12.74
C ASP A 52 -0.34 9.86 -11.70
N PRO A 53 0.85 9.38 -12.09
CA PRO A 53 1.85 8.89 -11.14
C PRO A 53 2.39 9.99 -10.22
N VAL A 54 2.39 11.25 -10.67
CA VAL A 54 2.89 12.39 -9.90
C VAL A 54 1.90 12.83 -8.82
N ARG A 55 0.63 13.07 -9.18
CA ARG A 55 -0.36 13.60 -8.22
C ARG A 55 -1.06 12.50 -7.40
N ALA A 56 -0.96 11.27 -7.87
CA ALA A 56 -1.47 10.08 -7.21
C ALA A 56 -2.93 10.19 -6.74
N ARG A 57 -3.80 10.87 -7.49
CA ARG A 57 -5.14 11.20 -7.01
C ARG A 57 -5.92 9.96 -6.62
N ARG A 58 -6.53 9.99 -5.42
CA ARG A 58 -7.40 8.94 -4.88
C ARG A 58 -8.46 8.50 -5.90
N SER A 59 -9.09 9.46 -6.58
CA SER A 59 -10.14 9.21 -7.58
C SER A 59 -9.67 8.44 -8.81
N ILE A 60 -8.36 8.35 -9.05
CA ILE A 60 -7.76 7.62 -10.17
C ILE A 60 -7.10 6.33 -9.67
N TRP A 61 -6.32 6.42 -8.60
CA TRP A 61 -5.56 5.30 -8.06
C TRP A 61 -6.44 4.22 -7.46
N LEU A 62 -7.46 4.57 -6.65
CA LEU A 62 -8.28 3.54 -6.00
C LEU A 62 -9.05 2.66 -7.01
N PRO A 63 -9.73 3.22 -8.03
CA PRO A 63 -10.31 2.40 -9.09
C PRO A 63 -9.27 1.56 -9.82
N TYR A 64 -8.10 2.11 -10.15
CA TYR A 64 -7.05 1.35 -10.83
C TYR A 64 -6.53 0.17 -9.99
N ILE A 65 -6.31 0.37 -8.69
CA ILE A 65 -5.86 -0.68 -7.77
C ILE A 65 -6.92 -1.79 -7.66
N ARG A 66 -8.20 -1.43 -7.51
CA ARG A 66 -9.30 -2.42 -7.42
C ARG A 66 -9.52 -3.14 -8.74
N ASP A 67 -9.68 -2.39 -9.83
CA ASP A 67 -10.24 -2.91 -11.06
C ASP A 67 -9.18 -3.41 -12.03
N THR A 68 -8.01 -2.78 -12.07
CA THR A 68 -6.91 -3.17 -12.96
C THR A 68 -5.95 -4.13 -12.28
N LEU A 69 -5.47 -3.80 -11.08
CA LEU A 69 -4.59 -4.70 -10.33
C LEU A 69 -5.36 -5.88 -9.70
N LYS A 70 -6.69 -5.85 -9.74
CA LYS A 70 -7.60 -6.85 -9.13
C LYS A 70 -7.31 -7.05 -7.65
N CYS A 71 -7.20 -5.94 -6.92
CA CYS A 71 -7.12 -5.98 -5.48
C CYS A 71 -8.48 -6.43 -4.92
N ASP A 72 -8.57 -7.67 -4.44
CA ASP A 72 -9.77 -8.30 -3.88
C ASP A 72 -9.50 -8.89 -2.48
N GLU A 73 -10.48 -9.57 -1.87
CA GLU A 73 -10.35 -10.13 -0.52
C GLU A 73 -9.23 -11.19 -0.36
N GLY A 74 -8.77 -11.80 -1.45
CA GLY A 74 -7.68 -12.76 -1.45
C GLY A 74 -6.28 -12.13 -1.51
N VAL A 75 -6.20 -10.80 -1.60
CA VAL A 75 -4.95 -10.06 -1.82
C VAL A 75 -4.31 -9.59 -0.51
N VAL A 76 -2.98 -9.73 -0.46
CA VAL A 76 -2.13 -8.93 0.44
C VAL A 76 -1.70 -7.68 -0.32
N LEU A 77 -2.17 -6.52 0.13
CA LEU A 77 -1.87 -5.24 -0.51
C LEU A 77 -0.64 -4.60 0.16
N VAL A 78 0.42 -4.43 -0.62
CA VAL A 78 1.68 -3.83 -0.19
C VAL A 78 1.74 -2.42 -0.76
N GLY A 79 1.70 -1.41 0.11
CA GLY A 79 1.78 -0.01 -0.28
C GLY A 79 3.03 0.65 0.28
N HIS A 80 3.68 1.49 -0.52
CA HIS A 80 4.79 2.34 -0.08
C HIS A 80 4.42 3.82 -0.20
N SER A 81 4.71 4.63 0.82
CA SER A 81 4.47 6.08 0.83
C SER A 81 3.02 6.40 0.39
N SER A 82 2.78 7.18 -0.67
CA SER A 82 1.42 7.46 -1.17
C SER A 82 0.63 6.20 -1.53
N GLY A 83 1.29 5.12 -1.97
CA GLY A 83 0.67 3.81 -2.15
C GLY A 83 0.23 3.14 -0.85
N ALA A 84 0.91 3.41 0.27
CA ALA A 84 0.48 2.98 1.59
C ALA A 84 -0.78 3.73 2.05
N VAL A 85 -0.86 5.04 1.75
CA VAL A 85 -2.06 5.84 2.01
C VAL A 85 -3.24 5.36 1.16
N ALA A 86 -3.00 5.04 -0.11
CA ALA A 86 -4.00 4.42 -0.98
C ALA A 86 -4.49 3.08 -0.43
N ALA A 87 -3.58 2.26 0.11
CA ALA A 87 -3.92 0.99 0.74
C ALA A 87 -4.81 1.15 1.99
N LEU A 88 -4.56 2.17 2.82
CA LEU A 88 -5.46 2.50 3.93
C LEU A 88 -6.88 2.80 3.42
N ARG A 89 -7.00 3.64 2.38
CA ARG A 89 -8.32 4.00 1.82
C ARG A 89 -9.03 2.82 1.14
N ILE A 90 -8.32 1.89 0.50
CA ILE A 90 -8.93 0.62 0.04
C ILE A 90 -9.45 -0.19 1.23
N ALA A 91 -8.65 -0.31 2.29
CA ALA A 91 -9.00 -1.12 3.46
C ALA A 91 -10.17 -0.55 4.28
N GLU A 92 -10.51 0.74 4.17
CA GLU A 92 -11.74 1.29 4.74
C GLU A 92 -13.00 0.66 4.11
N GLU A 93 -12.96 0.42 2.80
CA GLU A 93 -14.14 0.06 2.01
C GLU A 93 -14.20 -1.43 1.66
N GLN A 94 -13.06 -2.13 1.69
CA GLN A 94 -12.94 -3.48 1.15
C GLN A 94 -12.14 -4.41 2.07
N LYS A 95 -12.63 -5.65 2.21
CA LYS A 95 -11.88 -6.73 2.86
C LYS A 95 -10.61 -7.08 2.08
N LEU A 96 -9.54 -7.36 2.80
CA LEU A 96 -8.26 -7.80 2.27
C LEU A 96 -7.73 -8.93 3.14
N ARG A 97 -6.92 -9.82 2.53
CA ARG A 97 -6.21 -10.85 3.29
C ARG A 97 -5.30 -10.19 4.34
N GLY A 98 -4.67 -9.10 3.95
CA GLY A 98 -3.95 -8.19 4.83
C GLY A 98 -3.32 -7.03 4.08
N VAL A 99 -2.72 -6.12 4.83
CA VAL A 99 -1.98 -4.97 4.29
C VAL A 99 -0.56 -4.93 4.86
N VAL A 100 0.38 -4.50 4.02
CA VAL A 100 1.75 -4.16 4.41
C VAL A 100 1.99 -2.71 4.02
N LEU A 101 2.24 -1.87 5.02
CA LEU A 101 2.29 -0.42 4.88
C LEU A 101 3.72 0.06 5.16
N ILE A 102 4.39 0.59 4.13
CA ILE A 102 5.79 0.99 4.19
C ILE A 102 5.85 2.52 4.09
N ALA A 103 6.45 3.20 5.07
CA ALA A 103 6.50 4.66 5.14
C ALA A 103 5.09 5.32 5.06
N VAL A 104 4.13 4.79 5.83
CA VAL A 104 2.74 5.27 5.82
C VAL A 104 2.55 6.50 6.70
N TYR A 105 1.62 7.35 6.29
CA TYR A 105 1.26 8.61 6.96
C TYR A 105 -0.25 8.86 6.84
N ASP A 106 -0.76 9.79 7.64
CA ASP A 106 -2.21 10.04 7.80
C ASP A 106 -2.62 11.52 7.73
N ASP A 107 -1.72 12.40 7.33
CA ASP A 107 -1.98 13.80 7.03
C ASP A 107 -1.13 14.27 5.83
N PRO A 108 -1.39 15.44 5.23
CA PRO A 108 -0.62 15.92 4.07
C PRO A 108 0.84 16.32 4.35
N LEU A 109 1.32 16.27 5.60
CA LEU A 109 2.66 16.69 5.99
C LEU A 109 3.02 18.15 5.64
N GLY A 110 2.00 19.00 5.44
CA GLY A 110 2.18 20.38 4.97
C GLY A 110 2.55 20.50 3.49
N ASP A 111 2.43 19.41 2.71
CA ASP A 111 2.67 19.40 1.28
C ASP A 111 1.35 19.58 0.49
N ASP A 112 1.34 20.59 -0.39
CA ASP A 112 0.15 20.95 -1.19
C ASP A 112 -0.22 19.86 -2.22
N MET A 113 0.75 19.09 -2.71
CA MET A 113 0.50 18.01 -3.67
C MET A 113 -0.17 16.83 -2.97
N GLU A 114 0.31 16.46 -1.79
CA GLU A 114 -0.32 15.47 -0.92
C GLU A 114 -1.73 15.90 -0.52
N ALA A 115 -1.93 17.16 -0.14
CA ALA A 115 -3.27 17.69 0.17
C ALA A 115 -4.22 17.58 -1.05
N ALA A 116 -3.73 17.90 -2.25
CA ALA A 116 -4.50 17.84 -3.49
C ALA A 116 -4.76 16.42 -4.02
N SER A 117 -4.17 15.37 -3.42
CA SER A 117 -4.38 13.97 -3.80
C SER A 117 -5.80 13.47 -3.48
N GLY A 118 -6.49 14.11 -2.52
CA GLY A 118 -7.81 13.72 -2.02
C GLY A 118 -7.78 12.54 -1.03
N TYR A 119 -6.59 12.07 -0.62
CA TYR A 119 -6.48 11.03 0.41
C TYR A 119 -6.77 11.53 1.82
N PHE A 120 -6.70 12.84 2.08
CA PHE A 120 -6.81 13.43 3.42
C PHE A 120 -8.10 14.24 3.63
N ASP A 121 -9.06 14.10 2.71
CA ASP A 121 -10.38 14.72 2.77
C ASP A 121 -11.27 14.00 3.79
N GLY A 122 -10.98 14.23 5.07
CA GLY A 122 -11.69 13.64 6.20
C GLY A 122 -10.87 12.56 6.94
N PRO A 123 -11.34 12.16 8.13
CA PRO A 123 -10.63 11.19 8.96
C PRO A 123 -10.52 9.83 8.26
N PHE A 124 -9.53 9.05 8.68
CA PHE A 124 -9.47 7.63 8.36
C PHE A 124 -10.35 6.84 9.34
N ASP A 125 -11.13 5.88 8.84
CA ASP A 125 -11.88 4.91 9.61
C ASP A 125 -10.97 3.74 10.00
N TRP A 126 -10.19 3.96 11.06
CA TRP A 126 -9.26 2.97 11.59
C TRP A 126 -9.95 1.67 12.01
N SER A 127 -11.19 1.75 12.50
CA SER A 127 -11.96 0.57 12.90
C SER A 127 -12.36 -0.27 11.70
N ALA A 128 -12.79 0.36 10.61
CA ALA A 128 -13.08 -0.34 9.36
C ALA A 128 -11.82 -1.01 8.79
N ILE A 129 -10.69 -0.28 8.75
CA ILE A 129 -9.40 -0.82 8.28
C ILE A 129 -9.00 -2.06 9.08
N GLN A 130 -9.08 -1.99 10.41
CA GLN A 130 -8.78 -3.11 11.32
C GLN A 130 -9.73 -4.30 11.12
N HIS A 131 -11.02 -4.04 10.90
CA HIS A 131 -12.03 -5.08 10.68
C HIS A 131 -11.86 -5.77 9.32
N ASN A 132 -11.52 -5.01 8.29
CA ASN A 132 -11.46 -5.48 6.91
C ASN A 132 -10.14 -6.20 6.59
N CYS A 133 -9.09 -6.02 7.40
CA CYS A 133 -7.80 -6.67 7.17
C CYS A 133 -7.60 -7.88 8.10
N GLY A 134 -7.34 -9.05 7.52
CA GLY A 134 -6.98 -10.24 8.31
C GLY A 134 -5.71 -10.04 9.16
N PHE A 135 -4.74 -9.32 8.59
CA PHE A 135 -3.56 -8.82 9.28
C PHE A 135 -3.11 -7.45 8.75
N ILE A 136 -2.38 -6.72 9.58
CA ILE A 136 -1.80 -5.42 9.27
C ILE A 136 -0.34 -5.48 9.73
N VAL A 137 0.57 -5.16 8.82
CA VAL A 137 2.00 -4.96 9.10
C VAL A 137 2.34 -3.53 8.69
N GLN A 138 3.08 -2.83 9.55
CA GLN A 138 3.64 -1.52 9.23
C GLN A 138 5.16 -1.58 9.32
N ILE A 139 5.86 -0.98 8.37
CA ILE A 139 7.31 -0.87 8.34
C ILE A 139 7.66 0.60 8.24
N GLY A 140 8.37 1.11 9.26
CA GLY A 140 8.78 2.51 9.28
C GLY A 140 10.30 2.72 9.31
N GLY A 141 10.73 3.83 8.70
CA GLY A 141 12.14 4.22 8.64
C GLY A 141 12.46 5.24 9.73
N THR A 142 13.41 4.93 10.62
CA THR A 142 13.85 5.87 11.67
C THR A 142 14.60 7.08 11.13
N GLU A 143 15.11 6.97 9.89
CA GLU A 143 15.87 8.02 9.18
C GLU A 143 15.09 8.57 7.98
N ASP A 144 13.78 8.31 7.89
CA ASP A 144 12.92 8.78 6.81
C ASP A 144 12.78 10.31 6.89
N THR A 145 13.28 11.00 5.87
CA THR A 145 13.28 12.48 5.78
C THR A 145 12.02 13.03 5.11
N LEU A 146 11.22 12.17 4.47
CA LEU A 146 9.97 12.56 3.81
C LEU A 146 8.78 12.36 4.74
N VAL A 147 8.74 11.22 5.43
CA VAL A 147 7.70 10.88 6.40
C VAL A 147 8.36 10.71 7.77
N PRO A 148 8.32 11.72 8.66
CA PRO A 148 8.98 11.63 9.96
C PRO A 148 8.51 10.41 10.76
N ILE A 149 9.44 9.73 11.44
CA ILE A 149 9.14 8.50 12.20
C ILE A 149 8.01 8.68 13.22
N ASP A 150 7.85 9.87 13.79
CA ASP A 150 6.77 10.14 14.76
C ASP A 150 5.37 10.13 14.11
N VAL A 151 5.28 10.52 12.83
CA VAL A 151 4.05 10.36 12.03
C VAL A 151 3.76 8.88 11.82
N GLN A 152 4.77 8.11 11.43
CA GLN A 152 4.61 6.67 11.19
C GLN A 152 4.18 5.95 12.48
N ARG A 153 4.82 6.25 13.62
CA ARG A 153 4.44 5.71 14.94
C ARG A 153 3.03 6.10 15.36
N ARG A 154 2.60 7.33 15.06
CA ARG A 154 1.22 7.76 15.28
C ARG A 154 0.24 6.90 14.50
N VAL A 155 0.52 6.59 13.23
CA VAL A 155 -0.31 5.69 12.41
C VAL A 155 -0.32 4.28 13.00
N ALA A 156 0.83 3.75 13.42
CA ALA A 156 0.92 2.45 14.08
C ALA A 156 0.05 2.38 15.35
N GLY A 157 0.07 3.42 16.18
CA GLY A 157 -0.76 3.52 17.39
C GLY A 157 -2.27 3.50 17.10
N LYS A 158 -2.70 4.04 15.94
CA LYS A 158 -4.09 4.01 15.48
C LYS A 158 -4.48 2.64 14.92
N LEU A 159 -3.60 2.04 14.10
CA LEU A 159 -3.82 0.74 13.46
C LEU A 159 -3.70 -0.46 14.40
N ARG A 160 -2.89 -0.34 15.45
CA ARG A 160 -2.53 -1.43 16.37
C ARG A 160 -2.12 -2.70 15.59
N PRO A 161 -1.09 -2.61 14.72
CA PRO A 161 -0.67 -3.72 13.88
C PRO A 161 -0.23 -4.91 14.73
N LYS A 162 -0.40 -6.11 14.18
CA LYS A 162 -0.04 -7.36 14.89
C LYS A 162 1.46 -7.63 14.88
N VAL A 163 2.20 -6.93 14.01
CA VAL A 163 3.66 -6.97 13.87
C VAL A 163 4.11 -5.54 13.57
N GLU A 164 5.03 -5.03 14.38
CA GLU A 164 5.66 -3.70 14.30
C GLU A 164 7.18 -3.87 14.13
#